data_AF-A0A6B3G5A3-F1
#
_entry.id   AF-A0A6B3G5A3-F1
#
_cell.length_a   1.000
_cell.length_b   1.000
_cell.length_c   1.000
_cell.angle_alpha   90.00
_cell.angle_beta   90.00
_cell.angle_gamma   90.00
#
_symmetry.space_group_name_H-M   'P 1'
#
loop_
_entity.id
_entity.type
_entity.pdbx_description
1 polymer ?
#
loop_
_entity_poly.entity_id
_entity_poly.type
_entity_poly.pdbx_seq_one_letter_code
_entity_poly.pdbx_strand_id
1 'polypeptide(L)'
;QEKLGVAIQRLSEEDPSFQVHSDEETGQTIIGGMGELHLEVLVDRMKREFRVEANVGKPQVAYRETIRKAVERIDFTHKKQTGGTGQFAKVQIAIEPIEGGDASYEFVNKVTGGRIPREYIPSVDAGAQEAMQFGILAGYEMVGVRVTLLDGGYHEVDSSELAFKIAGS
;
A
#
# COMPACT_ATOMS: atom_id res chain seq x y z
N GLN A 1 -19.66 -2.55 -20.95
CA GLN A 1 -19.13 -3.53 -19.98
C GLN A 1 -19.84 -4.89 -20.08
N GLU A 2 -21.16 -4.96 -20.12
CA GLU A 2 -21.91 -6.25 -20.17
C GLU A 2 -21.55 -7.15 -21.36
N LYS A 3 -21.29 -6.60 -22.55
CA LYS A 3 -20.91 -7.40 -23.74
C LYS A 3 -19.54 -8.07 -23.62
N LEU A 4 -18.59 -7.45 -22.90
CA LEU A 4 -17.26 -8.02 -22.68
C LEU A 4 -17.34 -9.19 -21.68
N GLY A 5 -18.10 -9.02 -20.59
CA GLY A 5 -18.29 -10.07 -19.58
C GLY A 5 -18.96 -11.33 -20.15
N VAL A 6 -20.00 -11.16 -20.97
CA VAL A 6 -20.69 -12.30 -21.61
C VAL A 6 -19.80 -13.01 -22.63
N ALA A 7 -18.99 -12.27 -23.39
CA ALA A 7 -18.05 -12.85 -24.35
C ALA A 7 -16.96 -13.68 -23.67
N ILE A 8 -16.38 -13.14 -22.59
CA ILE A 8 -15.37 -13.82 -21.77
C ILE A 8 -15.94 -15.10 -21.15
N GLN A 9 -17.15 -15.03 -20.61
CA GLN A 9 -17.77 -16.18 -19.95
C GLN A 9 -18.00 -17.34 -20.94
N ARG A 10 -18.53 -17.07 -22.13
CA ARG A 10 -18.70 -18.12 -23.16
C ARG A 10 -17.39 -18.70 -23.65
N LEU A 11 -16.36 -17.85 -23.86
CA LEU A 11 -15.04 -18.32 -24.27
C LEU A 11 -14.36 -19.17 -23.20
N SER A 12 -14.57 -18.85 -21.91
CA SER A 12 -14.08 -19.64 -20.79
C SER A 12 -14.80 -20.99 -20.64
N GLU A 13 -16.08 -21.08 -21.04
CA GLU A 13 -16.82 -22.35 -21.10
C GLU A 13 -16.39 -23.24 -22.28
N GLU A 14 -16.00 -22.65 -23.42
CA GLU A 14 -15.50 -23.38 -24.59
C GLU A 14 -14.06 -23.89 -24.41
N ASP A 15 -13.19 -23.09 -23.78
CA ASP A 15 -11.78 -23.43 -23.56
C ASP A 15 -11.38 -23.29 -22.08
N PRO A 16 -11.15 -24.40 -21.35
CA PRO A 16 -10.77 -24.37 -19.93
C PRO A 16 -9.33 -23.86 -19.71
N SER A 17 -8.53 -23.70 -20.76
CA SER A 17 -7.19 -23.11 -20.68
C SER A 17 -7.21 -21.58 -20.74
N PHE A 18 -8.37 -20.98 -21.04
CA PHE A 18 -8.57 -19.55 -20.98
C PHE A 18 -8.91 -19.13 -19.54
N GLN A 19 -8.00 -18.40 -18.92
CA GLN A 19 -8.17 -17.87 -17.57
C GLN A 19 -8.40 -16.37 -17.64
N VAL A 20 -9.35 -15.87 -16.85
CA VAL A 20 -9.59 -14.44 -16.72
C VAL A 20 -9.54 -14.05 -15.26
N HIS A 21 -8.77 -13.01 -14.98
CA HIS A 21 -8.70 -12.39 -13.67
C HIS A 21 -8.88 -10.89 -13.82
N SER A 22 -9.63 -10.28 -12.91
CA SER A 22 -9.75 -8.82 -12.84
C SER A 22 -8.83 -8.33 -11.75
N ASP A 23 -7.86 -7.51 -12.13
CA ASP A 23 -6.90 -6.92 -11.23
C ASP A 23 -7.54 -5.68 -10.56
N GLU A 24 -7.76 -5.75 -9.26
CA GLU A 24 -8.45 -4.68 -8.50
C GLU A 24 -7.59 -3.43 -8.33
N GLU A 25 -6.26 -3.54 -8.38
CA GLU A 25 -5.32 -2.42 -8.22
C GLU A 25 -5.25 -1.55 -9.47
N THR A 26 -5.27 -2.17 -10.66
CA THR A 26 -5.17 -1.46 -11.95
C THR A 26 -6.52 -1.26 -12.64
N GLY A 27 -7.56 -1.97 -12.20
CA GLY A 27 -8.89 -1.99 -12.83
C GLY A 27 -8.89 -2.65 -14.21
N GLN A 28 -7.85 -3.43 -14.53
CA GLN A 28 -7.68 -4.12 -15.81
C GLN A 28 -8.20 -5.57 -15.72
N THR A 29 -8.81 -6.05 -16.80
CA THR A 29 -9.12 -7.47 -16.96
C THR A 29 -7.94 -8.15 -17.66
N ILE A 30 -7.23 -9.00 -16.92
CA ILE A 30 -6.10 -9.79 -17.41
C ILE A 30 -6.64 -11.10 -17.97
N ILE A 31 -6.27 -11.37 -19.22
CA ILE A 31 -6.59 -12.63 -19.91
C ILE A 31 -5.32 -13.49 -20.02
N GLY A 32 -5.43 -14.74 -19.61
CA GLY A 32 -4.37 -15.75 -19.64
C GLY A 32 -4.71 -16.86 -20.63
N GLY A 33 -3.71 -17.34 -21.36
CA GLY A 33 -3.84 -18.45 -22.28
C GLY A 33 -2.50 -19.18 -22.44
N MET A 34 -2.53 -20.33 -23.12
CA MET A 34 -1.36 -21.21 -23.29
C MET A 34 -0.18 -20.60 -24.08
N GLY A 35 -0.40 -19.49 -24.80
CA GLY A 35 0.65 -18.80 -25.56
C GLY A 35 0.13 -17.60 -26.34
N GLU A 36 1.06 -16.86 -26.96
CA GLU A 36 0.77 -15.64 -27.72
C GLU A 36 -0.23 -15.89 -28.86
N LEU A 37 -0.02 -16.94 -29.67
CA LEU A 37 -0.94 -17.31 -30.75
C LEU A 37 -2.35 -17.62 -30.22
N HIS A 38 -2.45 -18.24 -29.05
CA HIS A 38 -3.76 -18.55 -28.46
C HIS A 38 -4.49 -17.25 -28.11
N LEU A 39 -3.80 -16.29 -27.48
CA LEU A 39 -4.37 -14.99 -27.14
C LEU A 39 -4.79 -14.19 -28.38
N GLU A 40 -3.99 -14.20 -29.46
CA GLU A 40 -4.34 -13.52 -30.71
C GLU A 40 -5.61 -14.07 -31.35
N VAL A 41 -5.75 -15.41 -31.41
CA VAL A 41 -6.95 -16.06 -31.95
C VAL A 41 -8.18 -15.74 -31.12
N LEU A 42 -8.05 -15.71 -29.78
CA LEU A 42 -9.14 -15.35 -28.87
C LEU A 42 -9.59 -13.89 -29.06
N VAL A 43 -8.64 -12.96 -29.24
CA VAL A 43 -8.94 -11.55 -29.50
C VAL A 43 -9.64 -11.37 -30.85
N ASP A 44 -9.23 -12.11 -31.90
CA ASP A 44 -9.90 -12.08 -33.20
C ASP A 44 -11.32 -12.69 -33.14
N ARG A 45 -11.52 -13.80 -32.41
CA ARG A 45 -12.85 -14.37 -32.16
C ARG A 45 -13.75 -13.39 -31.39
N MET A 46 -13.24 -12.74 -30.35
CA MET A 46 -13.98 -11.70 -29.60
C MET A 46 -14.44 -10.54 -30.49
N LYS A 47 -13.57 -10.08 -31.40
CA LYS A 47 -13.91 -9.02 -32.36
C LYS A 47 -14.94 -9.48 -33.39
N ARG A 48 -14.83 -10.70 -33.92
CA ARG A 48 -15.72 -11.21 -34.99
C ARG A 48 -17.07 -11.68 -34.48
N GLU A 49 -17.10 -12.50 -33.43
CA GLU A 49 -18.32 -13.14 -32.93
C GLU A 49 -19.13 -12.21 -32.03
N PHE A 50 -18.45 -11.42 -31.18
CA PHE A 50 -19.11 -10.59 -30.16
C PHE A 50 -19.09 -9.09 -30.47
N ARG A 51 -18.42 -8.67 -31.56
CA ARG A 51 -18.24 -7.25 -31.96
C ARG A 51 -17.71 -6.39 -30.82
N VAL A 52 -16.76 -6.93 -30.05
CA VAL A 52 -16.14 -6.22 -28.94
C VAL A 52 -14.81 -5.64 -29.39
N GLU A 53 -14.73 -4.31 -29.44
CA GLU A 53 -13.46 -3.60 -29.62
C GLU A 53 -12.76 -3.45 -28.26
N ALA A 54 -11.85 -4.36 -27.95
CA ALA A 54 -11.00 -4.29 -26.78
C ALA A 54 -9.59 -3.83 -27.17
N ASN A 55 -9.00 -2.94 -26.35
CA ASN A 55 -7.60 -2.54 -26.47
C ASN A 55 -6.75 -3.60 -25.77
N VAL A 56 -5.88 -4.27 -26.53
CA VAL A 56 -4.95 -5.27 -26.00
C VAL A 56 -3.60 -4.61 -25.78
N GLY A 57 -3.04 -4.81 -24.59
CA GLY A 57 -1.76 -4.25 -24.20
C GLY A 57 -1.08 -5.14 -23.16
N LYS A 58 0.16 -4.78 -22.79
CA LYS A 58 0.86 -5.45 -21.70
C LYS A 58 0.14 -5.15 -20.38
N PRO A 59 -0.03 -6.14 -19.49
CA PRO A 59 -0.58 -5.88 -18.17
C PRO A 59 0.30 -4.87 -17.44
N GLN A 60 -0.33 -3.95 -16.72
CA GLN A 60 0.41 -3.08 -15.81
C GLN A 60 0.91 -3.91 -14.63
N VAL A 61 2.14 -3.63 -14.19
CA VAL A 61 2.72 -4.28 -13.02
C VAL A 61 2.46 -3.37 -11.82
N ALA A 62 1.85 -3.92 -10.77
CA ALA A 62 1.77 -3.27 -9.48
C ALA A 62 3.18 -3.19 -8.88
N TYR A 63 3.83 -2.04 -9.05
CA TYR A 63 5.11 -1.78 -8.41
C TYR A 63 4.91 -1.59 -6.92
N ARG A 64 5.94 -1.92 -6.14
CA ARG A 64 6.00 -1.66 -4.70
C ARG A 64 7.30 -0.96 -4.38
N GLU A 65 7.27 -0.09 -3.38
CA GLU A 65 8.44 0.66 -2.95
C GLU A 65 9.08 0.02 -1.72
N THR A 66 10.41 0.14 -1.60
CA THR A 66 11.11 -0.28 -0.39
C THR A 66 12.34 0.58 -0.20
N ILE A 67 12.78 0.70 1.05
CA ILE A 67 14.00 1.43 1.39
C ILE A 67 15.21 0.52 1.26
N ARG A 68 16.39 1.09 0.96
CA ARG A 68 17.65 0.31 0.87
C ARG A 68 18.60 0.58 2.03
N LYS A 69 18.48 1.75 2.66
CA LYS A 69 19.36 2.19 3.74
C LYS A 69 18.52 2.36 4.99
N ALA A 70 19.01 1.83 6.10
CA ALA A 70 18.44 2.12 7.40
C ALA A 70 18.67 3.60 7.75
N VAL A 71 17.67 4.22 8.34
CA VAL A 71 17.74 5.54 8.95
C VAL A 71 17.60 5.33 10.44
N GLU A 72 18.71 5.50 11.17
CA GLU A 72 18.77 5.14 12.59
C GLU A 72 17.96 6.06 13.49
N ARG A 73 17.72 7.31 13.08
CA ARG A 73 17.00 8.29 13.91
C ARG A 73 16.40 9.42 13.10
N ILE A 74 15.08 9.53 13.17
CA ILE A 74 14.29 10.64 12.64
C ILE A 74 13.53 11.24 13.81
N ASP A 75 13.77 12.51 14.09
CA ASP A 75 13.07 13.28 15.10
C ASP A 75 12.00 14.13 14.41
N PHE A 76 10.73 13.87 14.69
CA PHE A 76 9.61 14.68 14.19
C PHE A 76 8.82 15.29 15.34
N THR A 77 8.48 16.56 15.23
CA THR A 77 7.67 17.29 16.23
C THR A 77 6.52 17.98 15.53
N HIS A 78 5.32 17.46 15.75
CA HIS A 78 4.09 18.09 15.34
C HIS A 78 3.64 19.06 16.43
N LYS A 79 3.67 20.36 16.13
CA LYS A 79 3.15 21.40 17.02
C LYS A 79 2.22 22.31 16.24
N LYS A 80 0.92 22.24 16.53
CA LYS A 80 -0.09 23.12 15.95
C LYS A 80 -0.91 23.77 17.06
N GLN A 81 -0.93 25.10 17.07
CA GLN A 81 -1.68 25.88 18.04
C GLN A 81 -2.70 26.74 17.29
N THR A 82 -3.93 26.25 17.17
CA THR A 82 -5.04 26.96 16.52
C THR A 82 -6.05 27.37 17.57
N GLY A 83 -5.83 28.51 18.25
CA GLY A 83 -6.83 29.26 19.06
C GLY A 83 -7.64 28.53 20.15
N GLY A 84 -7.46 27.22 20.31
CA GLY A 84 -8.22 26.27 21.14
C GLY A 84 -7.28 25.14 21.60
N THR A 85 -7.75 23.88 21.65
CA THR A 85 -6.91 22.74 22.04
C THR A 85 -5.66 22.64 21.15
N GLY A 86 -4.48 22.70 21.78
CA GLY A 86 -3.22 22.51 21.07
C GLY A 86 -3.08 21.08 20.58
N GLN A 87 -2.27 20.90 19.54
CA GLN A 87 -1.77 19.59 19.13
C GLN A 87 -0.25 19.58 19.33
N PHE A 88 0.21 18.67 20.17
CA PHE A 88 1.62 18.41 20.39
C PHE A 88 1.89 16.90 20.36
N ALA A 89 2.80 16.50 19.49
CA ALA A 89 3.37 15.17 19.51
C ALA A 89 4.81 15.25 19.05
N LYS A 90 5.71 14.61 19.79
CA LYS A 90 7.08 14.40 19.37
C LYS A 90 7.34 12.91 19.32
N VAL A 91 7.80 12.44 18.16
CA VAL A 91 8.18 11.03 17.96
C VAL A 91 9.60 10.97 17.42
N GLN A 92 10.29 9.92 17.84
CA GLN A 92 11.60 9.57 17.35
C GLN A 92 11.56 8.13 16.86
N ILE A 93 11.74 7.97 15.56
CA ILE A 93 11.63 6.67 14.89
C ILE A 93 12.95 6.32 14.20
N ALA A 94 13.24 5.03 14.13
CA ALA A 94 14.23 4.46 13.24
C ALA A 94 13.49 3.63 12.19
N ILE A 95 13.95 3.68 10.95
CA ILE A 95 13.35 2.93 9.84
C ILE A 95 14.44 2.08 9.20
N GLU A 96 14.24 0.77 9.14
CA GLU A 96 15.21 -0.16 8.56
C GLU A 96 14.52 -1.08 7.53
N PRO A 97 15.21 -1.43 6.42
CA PRO A 97 14.69 -2.42 5.49
C PRO A 97 14.71 -3.81 6.12
N ILE A 98 13.66 -4.60 5.86
CA ILE A 98 13.62 -6.02 6.21
C ILE A 98 14.26 -6.79 5.05
N GLU A 99 15.49 -7.26 5.25
CA GLU A 99 16.16 -8.12 4.26
C GLU A 99 15.52 -9.51 4.26
N GLY A 100 14.75 -9.81 3.21
CA GLY A 100 14.43 -11.19 2.80
C GLY A 100 13.32 -11.91 3.58
N GLY A 101 12.15 -11.31 3.77
CA GLY A 101 11.00 -12.04 4.33
C GLY A 101 9.65 -11.54 3.87
N ASP A 102 8.67 -12.44 3.80
CA ASP A 102 7.24 -12.25 3.54
C ASP A 102 6.53 -11.19 4.40
N ALA A 103 7.22 -10.58 5.37
CA ALA A 103 6.69 -9.54 6.24
C ALA A 103 6.67 -8.18 5.50
N SER A 104 5.48 -7.72 5.15
CA SER A 104 5.24 -6.41 4.53
C SER A 104 5.56 -5.25 5.49
N TYR A 105 5.41 -5.44 6.80
CA TYR A 105 5.60 -4.41 7.82
C TYR A 105 5.93 -5.01 9.20
N GLU A 106 6.83 -4.35 9.94
CA GLU A 106 7.11 -4.70 11.34
C GLU A 106 7.23 -3.44 12.21
N PHE A 107 6.51 -3.39 13.33
CA PHE A 107 6.58 -2.29 14.30
C PHE A 107 7.25 -2.75 15.59
N VAL A 108 8.34 -2.07 15.99
CA VAL A 108 9.10 -2.36 17.21
C VAL A 108 9.02 -1.18 18.17
N ASN A 109 8.46 -1.40 19.35
CA ASN A 109 8.43 -0.40 20.40
C ASN A 109 9.63 -0.53 21.34
N LYS A 110 10.54 0.46 21.34
CA LYS A 110 11.67 0.59 22.27
C LYS A 110 11.51 1.74 23.27
N VAL A 111 10.33 2.35 23.39
CA VAL A 111 10.10 3.48 24.30
C VAL A 111 10.30 3.05 25.76
N THR A 112 11.29 3.64 26.40
CA THR A 112 11.59 3.44 27.82
C THR A 112 11.18 4.65 28.66
N GLY A 113 10.65 4.43 29.87
CA GLY A 113 10.43 5.50 30.85
C GLY A 113 9.14 6.29 30.72
N GLY A 114 8.15 5.82 29.96
CA GLY A 114 6.80 6.42 29.93
C GLY A 114 6.72 7.80 29.25
N ARG A 115 7.73 8.20 28.49
CA ARG A 115 7.74 9.45 27.71
C ARG A 115 6.70 9.52 26.60
N ILE A 116 6.14 8.38 26.23
CA ILE A 116 4.90 8.30 25.46
C ILE A 116 3.98 7.37 26.27
N PRO A 117 2.79 7.82 26.68
CA PRO A 117 1.75 6.96 27.24
C PRO A 117 1.48 5.77 26.31
N ARG A 118 1.34 4.57 26.88
CA ARG A 118 1.12 3.33 26.09
C ARG A 118 -0.11 3.39 25.21
N GLU A 119 -1.07 4.25 25.55
CA GLU A 119 -2.31 4.50 24.81
C GLU A 119 -2.06 5.16 23.45
N TYR A 120 -0.99 5.95 23.30
CA TYR A 120 -0.67 6.64 22.05
C TYR A 120 0.25 5.84 21.11
N ILE A 121 0.86 4.76 21.60
CA ILE A 121 1.78 3.94 20.80
C ILE A 121 1.07 3.28 19.60
N PRO A 122 -0.14 2.69 19.75
CA PRO A 122 -0.90 2.19 18.60
C PRO A 122 -1.27 3.28 17.60
N SER A 123 -1.46 4.53 18.05
CA SER A 123 -1.75 5.65 17.14
C SER A 123 -0.56 5.99 16.25
N VAL A 124 0.67 5.89 16.78
CA VAL A 124 1.90 6.07 16.00
C VAL A 124 2.07 4.95 14.97
N ASP A 125 1.82 3.71 15.37
CA ASP A 125 1.83 2.54 14.47
C ASP A 125 0.81 2.70 13.32
N ALA A 126 -0.43 3.12 13.64
CA ALA A 126 -1.45 3.39 12.63
C ALA A 126 -1.05 4.52 11.68
N GLY A 127 -0.35 5.55 12.17
CA GLY A 127 0.20 6.63 11.32
C GLY A 127 1.27 6.12 10.37
N ALA A 128 2.19 5.28 10.85
CA ALA A 128 3.24 4.69 10.04
C ALA A 128 2.69 3.76 8.96
N GLN A 129 1.68 2.93 9.29
CA GLN A 129 1.00 2.07 8.33
C GLN A 129 0.25 2.87 7.25
N GLU A 130 -0.38 3.98 7.61
CA GLU A 130 -1.06 4.87 6.65
C GLU A 130 -0.06 5.55 5.71
N ALA A 131 1.07 6.02 6.24
CA ALA A 131 2.13 6.60 5.41
C ALA A 131 2.75 5.58 4.44
N MET A 132 2.80 4.30 4.82
CA MET A 132 3.30 3.24 3.94
C MET A 132 2.41 2.97 2.73
N GLN A 133 1.14 3.34 2.75
CA GLN A 133 0.26 3.16 1.58
C GLN A 133 0.69 4.04 0.40
N PHE A 134 1.42 5.13 0.66
CA PHE A 134 1.85 6.09 -0.36
C PHE A 134 3.38 6.25 -0.33
N GLY A 135 4.07 5.53 -1.20
CA GLY A 135 5.51 5.64 -1.39
C GLY A 135 5.94 7.00 -1.97
N ILE A 136 7.22 7.33 -1.76
CA ILE A 136 7.76 8.68 -2.01
C ILE A 136 8.07 8.89 -3.50
N LEU A 137 8.45 7.85 -4.25
CA LEU A 137 8.89 8.00 -5.64
C LEU A 137 7.71 8.02 -6.61
N ALA A 138 6.78 7.08 -6.47
CA ALA A 138 5.70 6.90 -7.43
C ALA A 138 4.32 6.71 -6.77
N GLY A 139 4.24 6.81 -5.44
CA GLY A 139 2.98 6.68 -4.71
C GLY A 139 2.49 5.24 -4.61
N TYR A 140 3.39 4.25 -4.80
CA TYR A 140 3.05 2.84 -4.64
C TYR A 140 3.19 2.41 -3.18
N GLU A 141 2.49 1.35 -2.78
CA GLU A 141 2.59 0.81 -1.44
C GLU A 141 4.04 0.41 -1.11
N MET A 142 4.50 0.85 0.06
CA MET A 142 5.80 0.48 0.60
C MET A 142 5.72 -0.87 1.31
N VAL A 143 6.68 -1.76 1.05
CA VAL A 143 6.76 -3.09 1.67
C VAL A 143 8.16 -3.40 2.18
N GLY A 144 8.24 -4.29 3.17
CA GLY A 144 9.50 -4.75 3.75
C GLY A 144 10.17 -3.67 4.60
N VAL A 145 9.36 -2.90 5.34
CA VAL A 145 9.85 -1.82 6.19
C VAL A 145 9.62 -2.18 7.66
N ARG A 146 10.66 -2.03 8.48
CA ARG A 146 10.56 -2.10 9.93
C ARG A 146 10.65 -0.69 10.51
N VAL A 147 9.65 -0.31 11.28
CA VAL A 147 9.58 0.96 12.01
C VAL A 147 9.81 0.68 13.48
N THR A 148 10.89 1.26 14.02
CA THR A 148 11.21 1.18 15.45
C THR A 148 10.92 2.52 16.12
N LEU A 149 9.99 2.55 17.06
CA LEU A 149 9.75 3.71 17.91
C LEU A 149 10.80 3.74 19.03
N LEU A 150 11.75 4.67 18.95
CA LEU A 150 12.85 4.81 19.89
C LEU A 150 12.43 5.58 21.14
N ASP A 151 11.90 6.79 20.93
CA ASP A 151 11.57 7.72 22.00
C ASP A 151 10.52 8.74 21.54
N GLY A 152 10.08 9.61 22.43
CA GLY A 152 9.26 10.75 22.06
C GLY A 152 9.00 11.69 23.21
N GLY A 153 8.02 12.55 23.01
CA GLY A 153 7.57 13.50 24.01
C GLY A 153 6.08 13.77 23.86
N TYR A 154 5.40 13.80 25.00
CA TYR A 154 4.01 14.21 25.10
C TYR A 154 3.90 15.45 26.00
N HIS A 155 2.79 16.15 25.87
CA HIS A 155 2.40 17.28 26.71
C HIS A 155 1.01 16.97 27.26
N GLU A 156 0.81 17.08 28.57
CA GLU A 156 -0.41 16.60 29.24
C GLU A 156 -1.70 17.25 28.74
N VAL A 157 -1.62 18.50 28.25
CA VAL A 157 -2.79 19.29 27.85
C VAL A 157 -2.97 19.35 26.33
N ASP A 158 -1.87 19.23 25.57
CA ASP A 158 -1.86 19.45 24.12
C ASP A 158 -1.63 18.17 23.32
N SER A 159 -1.27 17.05 23.96
CA SER A 159 -1.14 15.77 23.27
C SER A 159 -2.48 15.08 23.05
N SER A 160 -2.65 14.56 21.85
CA SER A 160 -3.84 13.81 21.43
C SER A 160 -3.43 12.63 20.56
N GLU A 161 -4.28 11.61 20.50
CA GLU A 161 -4.09 10.43 19.64
C GLU A 161 -3.89 10.84 18.18
N LEU A 162 -4.67 11.81 17.71
CA LEU A 162 -4.55 12.35 16.35
C LEU A 162 -3.20 13.03 16.12
N ALA A 163 -2.68 13.76 17.10
CA ALA A 163 -1.36 14.37 16.98
C ALA A 163 -0.24 13.31 16.87
N PHE A 164 -0.33 12.23 17.64
CA PHE A 164 0.62 11.11 17.55
C PHE A 164 0.49 10.32 16.25
N LYS A 165 -0.74 10.17 15.73
CA LYS A 165 -0.98 9.57 14.42
C LYS A 165 -0.34 10.39 13.30
N ILE A 166 -0.56 11.70 13.29
CA ILE A 166 0.05 12.62 12.30
C ILE A 166 1.57 12.70 12.48
N ALA A 167 2.08 12.56 13.70
CA ALA A 167 3.52 12.57 13.93
C ALA A 167 4.20 11.27 13.45
N GLY A 168 3.46 10.15 13.44
CA GLY A 168 3.94 8.85 12.97
C GLY A 168 3.85 8.63 11.46
N SER A 169 3.04 9.44 10.74
CA SER A 169 2.96 9.44 9.28
C SER A 169 4.08 10.26 8.63
#